data_AF-A0A8J3MZ75-F1
#
_entry.id   AF-A0A8J3MZ75-F1
#
_cell.length_a   1.000
_cell.length_b   1.000
_cell.length_c   1.000
_cell.angle_alpha   90.00
_cell.angle_beta   90.00
_cell.angle_gamma   90.00
#
_symmetry.space_group_name_H-M   'P 1'
#
loop_
_entity.id
_entity.type
_entity.pdbx_description
1 polymer ?
#
loop_
_entity_poly.entity_id
_entity_poly.type
_entity_poly.pdbx_seq_one_letter_code
_entity_poly.pdbx_strand_id
1 'polypeptide(L)' 'MAEIELSVLARQCLHRRFATLEEISQEVQAWQQERNQAQATINWRFTAADARIKLKRLYPSIDA' A
#
# COMPACT_ATOMS: atom_id res chain seq x y z
N MET A 1 7.09 -6.55 -5.80
CA MET A 1 7.07 -6.40 -4.32
C MET A 1 7.64 -5.07 -3.87
N ALA A 2 8.86 -4.70 -4.28
CA ALA A 2 9.44 -3.38 -3.98
C ALA A 2 8.65 -2.19 -4.54
N GLU A 3 8.07 -2.32 -5.75
CA GLU A 3 7.34 -1.23 -6.41
C GLU A 3 6.08 -0.77 -5.65
N ILE A 4 5.36 -1.70 -5.00
CA ILE A 4 4.16 -1.34 -4.22
C ILE A 4 4.60 -0.57 -2.96
N GLU A 5 5.61 -1.06 -2.26
CA GLU A 5 6.17 -0.38 -1.09
C GLU A 5 6.72 1.01 -1.44
N LEU A 6 7.40 1.16 -2.59
CA LEU A 6 7.84 2.45 -3.10
C LEU A 6 6.66 3.38 -3.41
N SER A 7 5.55 2.86 -3.96
CA SER A 7 4.35 3.65 -4.20
C SER A 7 3.68 4.10 -2.90
N VAL A 8 3.68 3.25 -1.86
CA VAL A 8 3.16 3.61 -0.53
C VAL A 8 4.07 4.65 0.13
N LEU A 9 5.39 4.46 0.09
CA LEU A 9 6.38 5.44 0.57
C LEU A 9 6.18 6.80 -0.11
N ALA A 10 6.02 6.81 -1.43
CA ALA A 10 5.83 8.04 -2.19
C ALA A 10 4.57 8.80 -1.76
N ARG A 11 3.45 8.07 -1.54
CA ARG A 11 2.18 8.67 -1.15
C ARG A 11 2.13 9.10 0.32
N GLN A 12 2.74 8.33 1.21
CA GLN A 12 2.63 8.55 2.65
C GLN A 12 3.75 9.45 3.18
N CYS A 13 4.98 9.25 2.74
CA CYS A 13 6.15 9.95 3.27
C CYS A 13 6.64 11.06 2.34
N LEU A 14 6.68 10.82 1.02
CA LEU A 14 7.34 11.72 0.06
C LEU A 14 6.37 12.63 -0.72
N HIS A 15 5.16 12.85 -0.20
CA HIS A 15 4.14 13.68 -0.85
C HIS A 15 4.39 15.20 -0.71
N ARG A 16 5.48 15.60 -0.06
CA ARG A 16 5.89 16.99 0.19
C ARG A 16 7.31 17.24 -0.32
N ARG A 17 7.67 18.52 -0.46
CA ARG A 17 9.05 18.93 -0.75
C ARG A 17 9.88 18.99 0.54
N PHE A 18 11.14 18.63 0.42
CA PHE A 18 12.14 18.69 1.47
C PHE A 18 13.28 19.62 1.04
N ALA A 19 13.90 20.31 2.00
CA ALA A 19 14.98 21.25 1.72
C ALA A 19 16.33 20.53 1.57
N THR A 20 16.51 19.41 2.29
CA THR A 20 17.78 18.67 2.29
C THR A 20 17.56 17.16 2.18
N LEU A 21 18.65 16.43 1.86
CA LEU A 21 18.63 14.97 1.81
C LEU A 21 18.55 14.37 3.22
N GLU A 22 19.13 15.03 4.21
CA GLU A 22 19.10 14.63 5.61
C GLU A 22 17.67 14.58 6.16
N GLU A 23 16.85 15.58 5.83
CA GLU A 23 15.42 15.61 6.20
C GLU A 23 14.67 14.42 5.59
N ILE A 24 14.92 14.12 4.31
CA ILE A 24 14.31 12.96 3.64
C ILE A 24 14.71 11.67 4.35
N SER A 25 16.00 11.51 4.67
CA SER A 25 16.52 10.31 5.32
C SER A 25 15.87 10.04 6.68
N GLN A 26 15.74 11.09 7.50
CA GLN A 26 15.10 10.99 8.82
C GLN A 26 13.63 10.60 8.72
N GLU A 27 12.89 11.20 7.78
CA GLU A 27 11.47 10.95 7.60
C GLU A 27 11.21 9.54 7.06
N VAL A 28 12.01 9.10 6.09
CA VAL A 28 11.94 7.72 5.56
C VAL A 28 12.25 6.71 6.66
N GLN A 29 13.24 6.97 7.52
CA GLN A 29 13.54 6.10 8.66
C GLN A 29 12.38 6.03 9.66
N ALA A 30 11.80 7.17 10.03
CA ALA A 30 10.66 7.21 10.94
C ALA A 30 9.45 6.44 10.37
N TRP A 31 9.11 6.70 9.10
CA TRP A 31 8.04 6.00 8.39
C TRP A 31 8.30 4.49 8.28
N GLN A 32 9.54 4.08 8.02
CA GLN A 32 9.91 2.67 7.94
C GLN A 32 9.76 1.98 9.30
N GLN A 33 10.19 2.63 10.40
CA GLN A 33 10.02 2.10 11.75
C GLN A 33 8.55 1.90 12.10
N GLU A 34 7.70 2.89 11.82
CA GLU A 34 6.26 2.81 12.06
C GLU A 34 5.62 1.66 11.29
N ARG A 35 5.92 1.52 9.98
CA ARG A 35 5.37 0.42 9.17
C ARG A 35 5.83 -0.95 9.61
N ASN A 36 7.10 -1.07 10.00
CA ASN A 36 7.64 -2.32 10.52
C ASN A 36 6.98 -2.70 11.85
N GLN A 37 6.74 -1.73 12.73
CA GLN A 37 6.01 -1.95 13.99
C GLN A 37 4.55 -2.34 13.74
N ALA A 38 3.89 -1.72 12.77
CA ALA A 38 2.53 -2.05 12.37
C ALA A 38 2.40 -3.41 11.67
N GLN A 39 3.53 -4.09 11.39
CA GLN A 39 3.58 -5.33 10.59
C GLN A 39 2.75 -5.19 9.30
N ALA A 40 2.83 -4.03 8.65
CA ALA A 40 2.05 -3.70 7.48
C ALA A 40 2.47 -4.62 6.32
N THR A 41 1.81 -5.77 6.21
CA THR A 41 2.09 -6.78 5.19
C THR A 41 1.13 -6.65 4.03
N ILE A 42 1.66 -6.83 2.81
CA ILE A 42 0.83 -6.93 1.62
C ILE A 42 0.26 -8.35 1.58
N ASN A 43 -1.06 -8.48 1.71
CA ASN A 43 -1.72 -9.74 1.46
C ASN A 43 -1.80 -9.98 -0.05
N TRP A 44 -0.93 -10.86 -0.55
CA TRP A 44 -0.85 -11.22 -1.97
C TRP A 44 -1.92 -12.22 -2.41
N ARG A 45 -2.71 -12.76 -1.48
CA ARG A 45 -3.75 -13.73 -1.81
C ARG A 45 -5.03 -13.00 -2.20
N PHE A 46 -5.44 -13.18 -3.44
CA PHE A 46 -6.75 -12.79 -3.94
C PHE A 46 -7.51 -14.03 -4.35
N THR A 47 -8.49 -14.45 -3.56
CA THR A 47 -9.26 -15.67 -3.83
C THR A 47 -10.46 -15.40 -4.73
N ALA A 48 -11.01 -16.45 -5.34
CA ALA A 48 -12.25 -16.35 -6.10
C ALA A 48 -13.42 -15.86 -5.22
N ALA A 49 -13.44 -16.20 -3.93
CA ALA A 49 -14.41 -15.68 -2.98
C ALA A 49 -14.25 -14.16 -2.78
N ASP A 50 -13.01 -13.69 -2.57
CA ASP A 50 -12.71 -12.25 -2.47
C ASP A 50 -13.10 -11.50 -3.75
N ALA A 51 -12.85 -12.10 -4.91
CA ALA A 51 -13.22 -11.55 -6.21
C ALA A 51 -14.74 -11.40 -6.34
N ARG A 52 -15.52 -12.41 -5.92
CA ARG A 52 -16.98 -12.36 -6.01
C ARG A 52 -17.58 -11.28 -5.10
N ILE A 53 -16.91 -10.95 -4.00
CA ILE A 53 -17.29 -9.83 -3.13
C ILE A 53 -16.87 -8.50 -3.75
N LYS A 54 -15.58 -8.33 -4.08
CA LYS A 54 -15.03 -7.04 -4.56
C LYS A 54 -15.53 -6.64 -5.94
N LEU A 55 -15.79 -7.60 -6.82
CA LEU A 55 -16.17 -7.36 -8.22
C LEU A 55 -17.67 -7.56 -8.46
N LYS A 56 -18.48 -7.72 -7.41
CA LYS A 56 -19.94 -7.93 -7.52
C LYS A 56 -20.63 -6.94 -8.45
N ARG A 57 -20.21 -5.67 -8.45
CA ARG A 57 -20.75 -4.63 -9.34
C ARG A 57 -20.41 -4.87 -10.81
N LEU A 58 -19.22 -5.36 -11.11
CA LEU A 58 -18.72 -5.58 -12.47
C LEU A 58 -19.21 -6.92 -13.04
N TYR A 59 -19.43 -7.91 -12.17
CA TYR A 59 -19.92 -9.24 -12.53
C TYR A 59 -21.11 -9.61 -11.63
N PRO A 60 -22.31 -9.06 -11.91
CA PRO A 60 -23.52 -9.49 -11.23
C PRO A 60 -23.75 -10.98 -11.51
N SER A 61 -24.35 -11.67 -10.53
CA SER A 61 -24.73 -13.06 -10.75
C SER A 61 -25.81 -13.09 -11.82
N ILE A 62 -25.57 -13.83 -12.88
CA ILE A 62 -26.56 -14.06 -13.92
C ILE A 62 -27.48 -15.14 -13.34
N ASP A 63 -28.67 -14.74 -12.89
CA ASP A 63 -29.70 -15.70 -12.51
C ASP A 63 -30.15 -16.45 -13.76
N ALA A 64 -30.32 -17.78 -13.64
CA ALA A 64 -30.81 -18.66 -14.70
C ALA A 64 -32.33 -18.70 -14.72
#